data_AF-A0A6G3SMP3-F1
#
_entry.id   AF-A0A6G3SMP3-F1
#
_cell.length_a   1.000
_cell.length_b   1.000
_cell.length_c   1.000
_cell.angle_alpha   90.00
_cell.angle_beta   90.00
_cell.angle_gamma   90.00
#
_symmetry.space_group_name_H-M   'P 1'
#
loop_
_entity.id
_entity.type
_entity.pdbx_description
1 polymer ?
#
loop_
_entity_poly.entity_id
_entity_poly.type
_entity_poly.pdbx_seq_one_letter_code
_entity_poly.pdbx_strand_id
1 'polypeptide(L)'
;VARRLDAGPLGKVTDPARLLAVTLTGAYLRTAGPPLLHAVLNPSPPLTQRAVGGGIRAMIPLQAALAARAGAPVTALAVMGLVPLARGLSRKVSLT
;
A
#
# COMPACT_ATOMS: atom_id res chain seq x y z
N VAL A 1 12.03 14.43 -30.69
CA VAL A 1 10.84 14.78 -31.50
C VAL A 1 10.19 13.50 -32.00
N ALA A 2 9.40 12.85 -31.14
CA ALA A 2 8.49 11.76 -31.52
C ALA A 2 7.32 11.78 -30.54
N ARG A 3 6.41 12.73 -30.79
CA ARG A 3 4.97 12.54 -30.71
C ARG A 3 4.46 11.70 -29.52
N ARG A 4 4.36 12.36 -28.36
CA ARG A 4 3.27 12.11 -27.40
C ARG A 4 1.92 12.48 -28.06
N LEU A 5 1.55 11.77 -29.12
CA LEU A 5 0.21 11.89 -29.69
C LEU A 5 -0.74 11.21 -28.72
N ASP A 6 -1.55 12.04 -28.08
CA ASP A 6 -2.96 11.76 -27.83
C ASP A 6 -3.24 10.48 -27.04
N ALA A 7 -2.56 10.35 -25.89
CA ALA A 7 -3.13 9.55 -24.82
C ALA A 7 -4.39 10.28 -24.33
N GLY A 8 -5.52 10.00 -24.99
CA GLY A 8 -6.85 10.35 -24.50
C GLY A 8 -7.05 9.84 -23.06
N PRO A 9 -8.20 10.11 -22.42
CA PRO A 9 -8.46 9.70 -21.03
C PRO A 9 -8.07 8.24 -20.75
N LEU A 10 -8.28 7.36 -21.73
CA LEU A 10 -7.95 5.93 -21.69
C LEU A 10 -6.44 5.63 -21.71
N GLY A 11 -5.63 6.37 -22.47
CA GLY A 11 -4.17 6.20 -22.50
C GLY A 11 -3.48 6.60 -21.20
N LYS A 12 -4.10 7.52 -20.44
CA LYS A 12 -3.67 7.83 -19.07
C LYS A 12 -4.09 6.75 -18.07
N VAL A 13 -5.11 5.94 -18.36
CA VAL A 13 -5.54 4.83 -17.50
C VAL A 13 -4.63 3.61 -17.71
N THR A 14 -4.12 3.41 -18.93
CA THR A 14 -3.22 2.28 -19.26
C THR A 14 -1.74 2.55 -18.99
N ASP A 15 -1.38 3.74 -18.46
CA ASP A 15 -0.01 4.01 -18.03
C ASP A 15 0.41 3.00 -16.96
N PRO A 16 1.46 2.18 -17.20
CA PRO A 16 1.87 1.12 -16.29
C PRO A 16 2.30 1.64 -14.92
N ALA A 17 2.91 2.83 -14.83
CA ALA A 17 3.29 3.43 -13.56
C ALA A 17 2.06 3.87 -12.77
N ARG A 18 1.03 4.39 -13.46
CA ARG A 18 -0.24 4.76 -12.83
C ARG A 18 -1.03 3.53 -12.37
N LEU A 19 -1.10 2.49 -13.19
CA LEU A 19 -1.71 1.22 -12.82
C LEU A 19 -1.03 0.63 -11.59
N LEU A 20 0.31 0.60 -11.58
CA LEU A 20 1.09 0.17 -10.42
C LEU A 20 0.73 1.00 -9.17
N ALA A 21 0.74 2.33 -9.26
CA ALA A 21 0.38 3.19 -8.13
C ALA A 21 -1.05 2.92 -7.60
N VAL A 22 -2.03 2.72 -8.50
CA VAL A 22 -3.40 2.38 -8.13
C VAL A 22 -3.48 1.01 -7.45
N THR A 23 -2.81 0.00 -8.01
CA THR A 23 -2.76 -1.35 -7.41
C THR A 23 -2.15 -1.32 -6.01
N LEU A 24 -1.06 -0.58 -5.82
CA LEU A 24 -0.39 -0.43 -4.52
C LEU A 24 -1.22 0.37 -3.52
N THR A 25 -1.94 1.39 -3.98
CA THR A 25 -2.94 2.11 -3.17
C THR A 25 -4.06 1.15 -2.73
N GLY A 26 -4.54 0.30 -3.62
CA GLY A 26 -5.51 -0.75 -3.29
C GLY A 26 -4.97 -1.72 -2.25
N ALA A 27 -3.69 -2.09 -2.33
CA ALA A 27 -3.03 -2.91 -1.32
C ALA A 27 -2.98 -2.21 0.05
N TYR A 28 -2.65 -0.91 0.08
CA TYR A 28 -2.70 -0.08 1.30
C TYR A 28 -4.10 -0.11 1.93
N LEU A 29 -5.14 0.20 1.15
CA LEU A 29 -6.52 0.21 1.65
C LEU A 29 -6.96 -1.17 2.14
N ARG A 30 -6.60 -2.24 1.44
CA ARG A 30 -6.88 -3.63 1.88
C ARG A 30 -6.20 -3.95 3.22
N THR A 31 -5.01 -3.42 3.48
CA THR A 31 -4.27 -3.68 4.73
C THR A 31 -4.74 -2.82 5.90
N ALA A 32 -5.05 -1.54 5.68
CA ALA A 32 -5.41 -0.60 6.75
C ALA A 32 -6.93 -0.52 6.99
N GLY A 33 -7.74 -0.70 5.95
CA GLY A 33 -9.19 -0.44 5.95
C GLY A 33 -9.96 -1.28 6.98
N PRO A 34 -9.95 -2.63 6.89
CA PRO A 34 -10.72 -3.47 7.81
C PRO A 34 -10.44 -3.20 9.30
N PRO A 35 -9.17 -3.16 9.78
CA PRO A 35 -8.93 -2.95 11.20
C PRO A 35 -9.26 -1.53 11.66
N LEU A 36 -9.07 -0.50 10.81
CA LEU A 36 -9.51 0.87 11.12
C LEU A 36 -11.03 0.96 11.22
N LEU A 37 -11.75 0.38 10.25
CA LEU A 37 -13.22 0.40 10.25
C LEU A 37 -13.77 -0.34 11.48
N HIS A 38 -13.19 -1.48 11.85
CA HIS A 38 -13.59 -2.20 13.06
C HIS A 38 -13.35 -1.38 14.34
N ALA A 39 -12.22 -0.67 14.45
CA ALA A 39 -11.93 0.14 15.61
C ALA A 39 -12.84 1.38 15.71
N VAL A 40 -13.19 2.01 14.58
CA VAL A 40 -14.12 3.15 14.53
C VAL A 40 -15.54 2.72 14.92
N LEU A 41 -15.99 1.58 14.41
CA LEU A 41 -17.34 1.07 14.70
C LEU A 41 -17.44 0.43 16.09
N ASN A 42 -16.34 -0.11 16.64
CA ASN A 42 -16.31 -0.80 17.93
C ASN A 42 -15.06 -0.38 18.72
N PRO A 43 -15.06 0.82 19.31
CA PRO A 43 -13.89 1.33 20.02
C PRO A 43 -13.61 0.46 21.26
N SER A 44 -12.53 -0.31 21.21
CA SER A 44 -12.06 -1.15 22.31
C SER A 44 -10.54 -1.34 22.25
N PRO A 45 -9.85 -1.55 23.39
CA PRO A 45 -8.40 -1.70 23.42
C PRO A 45 -7.81 -2.73 22.41
N PRO A 46 -8.35 -3.96 22.28
CA PRO A 46 -7.79 -4.94 21.35
C PRO A 46 -8.00 -4.55 19.87
N LEU A 47 -9.10 -3.86 19.54
CA LEU A 47 -9.38 -3.42 18.18
C LEU A 47 -8.51 -2.23 17.78
N THR A 48 -8.27 -1.29 18.69
CA THR A 48 -7.35 -0.17 18.47
C THR A 48 -5.91 -0.67 18.27
N GLN A 49 -5.44 -1.63 19.07
CA GLN A 49 -4.12 -2.23 18.87
C GLN A 49 -4.00 -2.94 17.51
N ARG A 50 -5.05 -3.66 17.08
CA ARG A 50 -5.10 -4.27 15.74
C ARG A 50 -5.08 -3.21 14.63
N ALA A 51 -5.77 -2.09 14.81
CA ALA A 51 -5.75 -0.95 13.90
C ALA A 51 -4.34 -0.36 13.78
N VAL A 52 -3.67 -0.10 14.90
CA VAL A 52 -2.28 0.39 14.91
C VAL A 52 -1.34 -0.59 14.23
N GLY A 53 -1.37 -1.86 14.62
CA GLY A 53 -0.55 -2.90 14.00
C GLY A 53 -0.86 -3.11 12.51
N GLY A 54 -2.12 -2.90 12.10
CA GLY A 54 -2.53 -2.87 10.69
C GLY A 54 -1.94 -1.68 9.94
N GLY A 55 -2.03 -0.48 10.52
CA GLY A 55 -1.48 0.76 9.96
C GLY A 55 0.04 0.71 9.78
N ILE A 56 0.78 0.17 10.74
CA ILE A 56 2.24 -0.03 10.64
C ILE A 56 2.57 -0.92 9.43
N ARG A 57 1.86 -2.04 9.25
CA ARG A 57 2.06 -2.94 8.12
C ARG A 57 1.63 -2.31 6.79
N ALA A 58 0.68 -1.39 6.82
CA ALA A 58 0.20 -0.66 5.65
C ALA A 58 1.19 0.43 5.17
N MET A 59 2.19 0.81 5.96
CA MET A 59 3.21 1.78 5.51
C MET A 59 4.02 1.27 4.33
N ILE A 60 4.29 -0.04 4.24
CA ILE A 60 5.04 -0.63 3.11
C ILE A 60 4.30 -0.41 1.77
N PRO A 61 3.03 -0.82 1.62
CA PRO A 61 2.29 -0.55 0.39
C PRO A 61 2.07 0.95 0.13
N LEU A 62 1.96 1.79 1.17
CA LEU A 62 1.88 3.24 0.99
C LEU A 62 3.18 3.82 0.39
N GLN A 63 4.34 3.47 0.97
CA GLN A 63 5.65 3.90 0.46
C GLN A 63 5.86 3.44 -0.98
N ALA A 64 5.47 2.20 -1.29
CA ALA A 64 5.54 1.68 -2.65
C ALA A 64 4.62 2.46 -3.62
N ALA A 65 3.39 2.77 -3.22
CA ALA A 65 2.45 3.55 -4.04
C ALA A 65 3.01 4.96 -4.34
N LEU A 66 3.59 5.61 -3.34
CA LEU A 66 4.21 6.93 -3.49
C LEU A 66 5.46 6.88 -4.38
N ALA A 67 6.28 5.84 -4.26
CA ALA A 67 7.44 5.64 -5.14
C ALA A 67 7.02 5.41 -6.61
N ALA A 68 5.98 4.60 -6.85
CA ALA A 68 5.42 4.40 -8.18
C ALA A 68 4.87 5.72 -8.76
N ARG A 69 4.14 6.49 -7.95
CA ARG A 69 3.60 7.80 -8.35
C ARG A 69 4.70 8.83 -8.64
N ALA A 70 5.85 8.75 -7.97
CA ALA A 70 7.02 9.58 -8.22
C ALA A 70 7.83 9.15 -9.46
N GLY A 71 7.40 8.10 -10.19
CA GLY A 71 8.09 7.62 -11.38
C GLY A 71 9.20 6.60 -11.10
N ALA A 72 9.25 6.00 -9.90
CA ALA A 72 10.24 4.99 -9.50
C ALA A 72 9.60 3.59 -9.32
N PRO A 73 9.18 2.92 -10.41
CA PRO A 73 8.46 1.64 -10.33
C PRO A 73 9.31 0.50 -9.78
N VAL A 74 10.62 0.47 -10.07
CA VAL A 74 11.54 -0.55 -9.54
C VAL A 74 11.64 -0.44 -8.01
N THR A 75 11.81 0.78 -7.50
CA THR A 75 11.81 1.05 -6.05
C THR A 75 10.49 0.64 -5.42
N ALA A 76 9.36 0.94 -6.06
CA ALA A 76 8.04 0.53 -5.57
C ALA A 76 7.92 -1.00 -5.43
N LEU A 77 8.35 -1.75 -6.45
CA LEU A 77 8.35 -3.21 -6.41
C LEU A 77 9.32 -3.77 -5.37
N ALA A 78 10.52 -3.20 -5.26
CA ALA A 78 11.49 -3.58 -4.24
C ALA A 78 10.96 -3.39 -2.82
N VAL A 79 10.33 -2.25 -2.53
CA VAL A 79 9.67 -1.96 -1.25
C VAL A 79 8.53 -2.96 -0.99
N MET A 80 7.69 -3.25 -1.99
CA MET A 80 6.64 -4.26 -1.84
C MET A 80 7.18 -5.67 -1.59
N GLY A 81 8.34 -6.01 -2.14
CA GLY A 81 9.03 -7.27 -1.88
C GLY A 81 9.37 -7.50 -0.41
N LEU A 82 9.39 -6.44 0.42
CA LEU A 82 9.66 -6.52 1.87
C LEU A 82 8.44 -6.95 2.71
N VAL A 83 7.23 -6.96 2.13
CA VAL A 83 5.99 -7.35 2.83
C VAL A 83 6.07 -8.72 3.55
N PRO A 84 6.55 -9.82 2.94
CA PRO A 84 6.69 -11.09 3.64
C PRO A 84 7.65 -11.03 4.83
N LEU A 85 8.76 -10.29 4.71
CA LEU A 85 9.72 -10.10 5.81
C LEU A 85 9.09 -9.34 6.97
N ALA A 86 8.41 -8.23 6.68
CA ALA A 86 7.68 -7.47 7.68
C ALA A 86 6.65 -8.34 8.41
N ARG A 87 5.89 -9.16 7.68
CA ARG A 87 4.92 -10.12 8.27
C ARG A 87 5.60 -11.17 9.16
N GLY A 88 6.76 -11.69 8.76
CA GLY A 88 7.50 -12.68 9.54
C GLY A 88 8.06 -12.07 10.83
N LEU A 89 8.66 -10.89 10.73
CA LEU A 89 9.28 -10.19 11.87
C LEU A 89 8.24 -9.69 12.87
N SER A 90 7.09 -9.18 12.42
CA SER A 90 6.02 -8.74 13.34
C SER A 90 5.50 -9.87 14.24
N ARG A 91 5.55 -11.13 13.79
CA ARG A 91 5.13 -12.28 14.62
C ARG A 91 6.12 -12.62 15.71
N LYS A 92 7.40 -12.26 15.56
CA LYS A 92 8.47 -12.57 16.52
C LYS A 92 8.51 -11.60 17.71
N VAL A 93 7.97 -10.40 17.55
CA VAL A 93 7.96 -9.35 18.59
C VAL A 93 6.65 -9.27 19.37
N SER A 94 5.60 -9.98 18.94
CA SER A 94 4.45 -10.27 19.82
C SER A 94 4.83 -11.40 20.77
N LEU A 95 5.59 -11.04 21.80
CA LEU A 95 5.63 -11.80 23.05
C LEU A 95 4.30 -11.52 23.76
N THR A 96 3.31 -12.38 23.54
CA THR A 96 2.14 -12.48 24.42
C THR A 96 2.55 -12.96 25.79
#